data_AF-A0AAE9YSJ0-F1
#
_entry.id   AF-A0AAE9YSJ0-F1
#
_cell.length_a   1.000
_cell.length_b   1.000
_cell.length_c   1.000
_cell.angle_alpha   90.00
_cell.angle_beta   90.00
_cell.angle_gamma   90.00
#
_symmetry.space_group_name_H-M   'P 1'
#
loop_
_entity.id
_entity.type
_entity.pdbx_description
1 polymer ?
#
loop_
_entity_poly.entity_id
_entity_poly.type
_entity_poly.pdbx_seq_one_letter_code
_entity_poly.pdbx_strand_id
1 'polypeptide(L)'
;MPTNLRLQNTIDHLTTYARDNSGWLNLGDLAKLQQRIIDYDLTDGGNKLSLAWNRFDKNRPSEDLRKAIRAHIMMSLYNRDVHPDGIDALATKLKTTKDSVIYDEIKQKVTAFLQTPAIGSEACKYTLASLGGSGGRAKANCTPTKESIPQAMRRYASEGGLAVMLIDMQTNISVASTNSLVGKQGQKKYAGKTVLENMIEVLDTALECDLIVYEVIIDKDAAQGGNPKYGTITPLAEKMPKSPSKYRLIYKPFFNSFHDTKLAQKLKADKITDLVVMGHHANLCVLNTIFGTPGFMQDVGHRRMNSQEELVKMSTLGMNQELRRTMTDAEIQQTFTITEKEQVAYIPGLLERKINVFSARSILASEGGKLDPDWGILAGR
;
A
#
# COMPACT_ATOMS: atom_id res chain seq x y z
N MET A 1 13.26 28.54 -0.01
CA MET A 1 14.03 28.37 -1.27
C MET A 1 13.50 27.13 -1.98
N PRO A 2 13.32 27.13 -3.31
CA PRO A 2 12.66 26.03 -3.99
C PRO A 2 13.52 24.77 -3.91
N THR A 3 13.01 23.78 -3.18
CA THR A 3 13.59 22.48 -2.85
C THR A 3 14.07 21.74 -4.12
N ASN A 4 13.34 21.88 -5.24
CA ASN A 4 13.63 21.19 -6.51
C ASN A 4 15.03 21.46 -7.12
N LEU A 5 15.68 22.59 -6.81
CA LEU A 5 16.94 22.96 -7.47
C LEU A 5 18.10 22.01 -7.19
N ARG A 6 18.19 21.43 -5.98
CA ARG A 6 19.34 20.54 -5.64
C ARG A 6 19.25 19.19 -6.33
N LEU A 7 18.05 18.62 -6.39
CA LEU A 7 17.80 17.37 -7.07
C LEU A 7 18.06 17.54 -8.58
N GLN A 8 17.49 18.59 -9.18
CA GLN A 8 17.71 18.91 -10.59
C GLN A 8 19.20 19.14 -10.90
N ASN A 9 19.90 19.96 -10.11
CA ASN A 9 21.35 20.18 -10.30
C ASN A 9 22.18 18.90 -10.19
N THR A 10 21.73 17.92 -9.40
CA THR A 10 22.42 16.63 -9.26
C THR A 10 22.21 15.79 -10.51
N ILE A 11 20.98 15.75 -11.05
CA ILE A 11 20.66 15.05 -12.31
C ILE A 11 21.36 15.72 -13.51
N ASP A 12 21.39 17.04 -13.56
CA ASP A 12 22.08 17.80 -14.60
C ASP A 12 23.57 17.53 -14.59
N HIS A 13 24.18 17.46 -13.40
CA HIS A 13 25.59 17.08 -13.24
C HIS A 13 25.89 15.69 -13.82
N LEU A 14 25.05 14.69 -13.50
CA LEU A 14 25.20 13.34 -14.06
C LEU A 14 25.09 13.34 -15.59
N THR A 15 24.15 14.13 -16.11
CA THR A 15 23.91 14.25 -17.55
C THR A 15 25.09 14.89 -18.27
N THR A 16 25.65 15.98 -17.72
CA THR A 16 26.84 16.63 -18.26
C THR A 16 28.04 15.70 -18.20
N TYR A 17 28.29 15.07 -17.04
CA TYR A 17 29.42 14.15 -16.90
C TYR A 17 29.34 12.97 -17.89
N ALA A 18 28.15 12.43 -18.14
CA ALA A 18 27.94 11.38 -19.13
C ALA A 18 28.18 11.82 -20.59
N ARG A 19 27.91 13.10 -20.92
CA ARG A 19 28.22 13.66 -22.24
C ARG A 19 29.72 13.81 -22.44
N ASP A 20 30.41 14.28 -21.40
CA ASP A 20 31.84 14.57 -21.45
C ASP A 20 32.70 13.28 -21.36
N ASN A 21 32.14 12.19 -20.82
CA ASN A 21 32.84 10.91 -20.60
C ASN A 21 32.14 9.76 -21.33
N SER A 22 32.44 9.64 -22.63
CA SER A 22 31.91 8.58 -23.49
C SER A 22 32.12 7.18 -22.89
N GLY A 23 31.06 6.36 -22.87
CA GLY A 23 31.10 5.00 -22.31
C GLY A 23 30.85 4.90 -20.79
N TRP A 24 30.65 6.03 -20.08
CA TRP A 24 30.28 5.99 -18.67
C TRP A 24 28.82 5.55 -18.46
N LEU A 25 27.84 6.40 -18.75
CA LEU A 25 26.41 6.05 -18.76
C LEU A 25 25.78 6.58 -20.05
N ASN A 26 24.84 5.84 -20.63
CA ASN A 26 24.10 6.36 -21.79
C ASN A 26 23.00 7.33 -21.35
N LEU A 27 22.70 8.32 -22.20
CA LEU A 27 21.72 9.36 -21.89
C LEU A 27 20.28 8.83 -21.77
N GLY A 28 19.97 7.71 -22.44
CA GLY A 28 18.66 7.07 -22.33
C GLY A 28 18.40 6.51 -20.92
N ASP A 29 19.40 5.93 -20.29
CA ASP A 29 19.32 5.41 -18.93
C ASP A 29 19.25 6.53 -17.90
N LEU A 30 19.94 7.65 -18.12
CA LEU A 30 19.78 8.84 -17.28
C LEU A 30 18.37 9.46 -17.42
N ALA A 31 17.77 9.45 -18.62
CA ALA A 31 16.38 9.89 -18.81
C ALA A 31 15.39 8.97 -18.06
N LYS A 32 15.60 7.65 -18.10
CA LYS A 32 14.80 6.70 -17.31
C LYS A 32 14.97 6.92 -15.81
N LEU A 33 16.20 7.17 -15.35
CA LEU A 33 16.49 7.49 -13.95
C LEU A 33 15.74 8.75 -13.52
N GLN A 34 15.84 9.83 -14.29
CA GLN A 34 15.14 11.08 -14.03
C GLN A 34 13.63 10.87 -13.93
N GLN A 35 13.03 10.12 -14.85
CA GLN A 35 11.60 9.83 -14.79
C GLN A 35 11.22 9.07 -13.51
N ARG A 36 11.98 8.04 -13.13
CA ARG A 36 11.74 7.27 -11.89
C ARG A 36 11.86 8.13 -10.63
N ILE A 37 12.79 9.08 -10.62
CA ILE A 37 12.97 10.04 -9.51
C ILE A 37 11.78 11.00 -9.43
N ILE A 38 11.32 11.54 -10.56
CA ILE A 38 10.15 12.43 -10.63
C ILE A 38 8.88 11.72 -10.14
N ASP A 39 8.70 10.46 -10.55
CA ASP A 39 7.55 9.66 -10.15
C ASP A 39 7.54 9.38 -8.63
N TYR A 40 8.72 9.32 -8.01
CA TYR A 40 8.86 9.07 -6.58
C TYR A 40 10.15 9.66 -5.98
N ASP A 41 10.05 10.85 -5.40
CA ASP A 41 11.18 11.55 -4.78
C ASP A 41 11.47 11.06 -3.34
N LEU A 42 12.55 10.31 -3.15
CA LEU A 42 13.04 9.88 -1.82
C LEU A 42 13.90 10.94 -1.10
N THR A 43 14.23 12.03 -1.78
CA THR A 43 15.15 13.05 -1.29
C THR A 43 14.44 14.21 -0.58
N ASP A 44 13.11 14.17 -0.49
CA ASP A 44 12.27 15.24 0.06
C ASP A 44 12.55 16.59 -0.62
N GLY A 45 12.36 16.62 -1.94
CA GLY A 45 12.68 17.77 -2.77
C GLY A 45 14.15 18.14 -2.67
N GLY A 46 15.08 17.17 -2.65
CA GLY A 46 16.51 17.43 -2.51
C GLY A 46 16.99 17.88 -1.13
N ASN A 47 16.14 17.93 -0.10
CA ASN A 47 16.54 18.25 1.27
C ASN A 47 17.55 17.25 1.82
N LYS A 48 17.38 15.96 1.53
CA LYS A 48 18.32 14.89 1.95
C LYS A 48 19.68 14.97 1.25
N LEU A 49 19.80 15.77 0.18
CA LEU A 49 21.08 16.03 -0.51
C LEU A 49 21.78 17.28 0.03
N SER A 50 21.22 17.92 1.06
CA SER A 50 21.77 19.11 1.69
C SER A 50 22.88 18.73 2.67
N LEU A 51 24.12 18.85 2.21
CA LEU A 51 25.31 18.59 3.03
C LEU A 51 25.78 19.88 3.70
N ALA A 52 25.96 19.85 5.03
CA ALA A 52 26.38 20.98 5.86
C ALA A 52 27.87 21.33 5.68
N TRP A 53 28.28 21.65 4.45
CA TRP A 53 29.63 22.07 4.13
C TRP A 53 29.69 23.58 4.05
N ASN A 54 30.17 24.19 5.14
CA ASN A 54 30.35 25.62 5.24
C ASN A 54 31.24 26.14 4.09
N ARG A 55 30.84 27.23 3.44
CA ARG A 55 31.63 27.88 2.38
C ARG A 55 32.99 28.38 2.86
N PHE A 56 33.16 28.56 4.17
CA PHE A 56 34.38 29.01 4.83
C PHE A 56 35.24 27.86 5.38
N ASP A 57 34.81 26.60 5.19
CA ASP A 57 35.64 25.44 5.56
C ASP A 57 36.83 25.34 4.59
N LYS A 58 38.05 25.40 5.14
CA LYS A 58 39.30 25.29 4.36
C LYS A 58 39.50 23.90 3.75
N ASN A 59 38.83 22.89 4.29
CA ASN A 59 38.85 21.51 3.79
C ASN A 59 37.60 21.18 2.96
N ARG A 60 36.91 22.21 2.44
CA ARG A 60 35.72 22.03 1.61
C ARG A 60 36.10 21.36 0.28
N PRO A 61 35.43 20.26 -0.11
CA PRO A 61 35.66 19.63 -1.40
C PRO A 61 35.35 20.55 -2.58
N SER A 62 36.00 20.31 -3.72
CA SER A 62 35.75 21.01 -4.99
C SER A 62 34.27 20.94 -5.36
N GLU A 63 33.77 21.89 -6.16
CA GLU A 63 32.36 21.86 -6.55
C GLU A 63 31.95 20.56 -7.24
N ASP A 64 32.80 20.05 -8.14
CA ASP A 64 32.51 18.83 -8.88
C ASP A 64 32.50 17.59 -7.97
N LEU A 65 33.45 17.50 -7.03
CA LEU A 65 33.44 16.44 -6.02
C LEU A 65 32.19 16.53 -5.14
N ARG A 66 31.77 17.74 -4.75
CA ARG A 66 30.52 17.93 -3.99
C ARG A 66 29.28 17.46 -4.79
N LYS A 67 29.23 17.68 -6.10
CA LYS A 67 28.15 17.20 -6.97
C LYS A 67 28.19 15.68 -7.14
N ALA A 68 29.37 15.10 -7.31
CA ALA A 68 29.56 13.64 -7.34
C ALA A 68 29.10 12.97 -6.04
N ILE A 69 29.49 13.51 -4.88
CA ILE A 69 29.05 12.99 -3.58
C ILE A 69 27.52 13.03 -3.43
N ARG A 70 26.86 14.12 -3.86
CA ARG A 70 25.38 14.19 -3.84
C ARG A 70 24.74 13.15 -4.75
N ALA A 71 25.27 12.95 -5.95
CA ALA A 71 24.78 11.93 -6.87
C ALA A 71 24.94 10.53 -6.28
N HIS A 72 26.07 10.25 -5.63
CA HIS A 72 26.30 8.99 -4.93
C HIS A 72 25.31 8.77 -3.78
N ILE A 73 25.09 9.78 -2.95
CA ILE A 73 24.10 9.74 -1.85
C ILE A 73 22.69 9.53 -2.40
N MET A 74 22.31 10.28 -3.44
CA MET A 74 21.03 10.11 -4.12
C MET A 74 20.86 8.66 -4.55
N MET A 75 21.80 8.11 -5.32
CA MET A 75 21.70 6.73 -5.78
C MET A 75 21.74 5.70 -4.64
N SER A 76 22.46 5.98 -3.55
CA SER A 76 22.49 5.13 -2.36
C SER A 76 21.16 5.16 -1.60
N LEU A 77 20.46 6.30 -1.56
CA LEU A 77 19.11 6.39 -1.00
C LEU A 77 18.11 5.59 -1.85
N TYR A 78 18.17 5.76 -3.17
CA TYR A 78 17.29 5.05 -4.10
C TYR A 78 17.50 3.53 -4.09
N ASN A 79 18.75 3.08 -3.95
CA ASN A 79 19.10 1.66 -3.80
C ASN A 79 18.96 1.13 -2.36
N ARG A 80 18.73 2.00 -1.37
CA ARG A 80 18.65 1.68 0.08
C ARG A 80 19.95 1.17 0.68
N ASP A 81 21.06 1.61 0.12
CA ASP A 81 22.39 1.34 0.66
C ASP A 81 22.67 2.21 1.90
N VAL A 82 21.90 3.30 2.09
CA VAL A 82 22.05 4.24 3.21
C VAL A 82 20.70 4.73 3.72
N HIS A 83 20.55 4.82 5.05
CA HIS A 83 19.43 5.50 5.70
C HIS A 83 19.66 7.02 5.71
N PRO A 84 18.62 7.88 5.71
CA PRO A 84 18.78 9.32 5.84
C PRO A 84 19.71 9.78 6.97
N ASP A 85 19.69 9.11 8.11
CA ASP A 85 20.55 9.46 9.27
C ASP A 85 22.03 9.07 9.05
N GLY A 86 22.31 8.18 8.11
CA GLY A 86 23.67 7.78 7.71
C GLY A 86 24.30 8.64 6.61
N ILE A 87 23.56 9.63 6.07
CA ILE A 87 24.01 10.45 4.94
C ILE A 87 25.28 11.22 5.28
N ASP A 88 25.37 11.85 6.46
CA ASP A 88 26.52 12.68 6.83
C ASP A 88 27.81 11.85 7.01
N ALA A 89 27.67 10.64 7.56
CA ALA A 89 28.77 9.69 7.68
C ALA A 89 29.26 9.24 6.29
N LEU A 90 28.34 8.87 5.39
CA LEU A 90 28.67 8.51 4.02
C LEU A 90 29.34 9.66 3.27
N ALA A 91 28.79 10.87 3.40
CA ALA A 91 29.34 12.07 2.78
C ALA A 91 30.76 12.37 3.26
N THR A 92 31.03 12.20 4.56
CA THR A 92 32.35 12.42 5.15
C THR A 92 33.36 11.40 4.64
N LYS A 93 32.98 10.12 4.53
CA LYS A 93 33.83 9.08 3.91
C LYS A 93 34.19 9.42 2.47
N LEU A 94 33.21 9.87 1.68
CA LEU A 94 33.43 10.14 0.25
C LEU A 94 34.32 11.36 -0.01
N LYS A 95 34.51 12.27 0.96
CA LYS A 95 35.42 13.44 0.80
C LYS A 95 36.86 13.05 0.52
N THR A 96 37.30 11.89 1.02
CA THR A 96 38.67 11.41 0.88
C THR A 96 38.79 10.29 -0.16
N THR A 97 37.68 9.91 -0.79
CA THR A 97 37.64 8.93 -1.86
C THR A 97 38.04 9.59 -3.18
N LYS A 98 38.81 8.87 -4.02
CA LYS A 98 39.15 9.34 -5.37
C LYS A 98 37.89 9.50 -6.23
N ASP A 99 37.79 10.60 -6.97
CA ASP A 99 36.65 10.92 -7.84
C ASP A 99 36.27 9.77 -8.77
N SER A 100 37.25 9.14 -9.43
CA SER A 100 37.00 8.01 -10.35
C SER A 100 36.25 6.87 -9.68
N VAL A 101 36.59 6.55 -8.42
CA VAL A 101 35.91 5.49 -7.65
C VAL A 101 34.48 5.90 -7.35
N ILE A 102 34.22 7.17 -7.02
CA ILE A 102 32.87 7.67 -6.77
C ILE A 102 32.01 7.55 -8.03
N TYR A 103 32.53 7.95 -9.20
CA TYR A 103 31.81 7.87 -10.46
C TYR A 103 31.57 6.42 -10.92
N ASP A 104 32.51 5.51 -10.70
CA ASP A 104 32.31 4.08 -10.98
C ASP A 104 31.20 3.49 -10.09
N GLU A 105 31.20 3.82 -8.79
CA GLU A 105 30.14 3.39 -7.86
C GLU A 105 28.78 3.99 -8.24
N ILE A 106 28.73 5.26 -8.66
CA ILE A 106 27.50 5.88 -9.16
C ILE A 106 26.97 5.11 -10.37
N LYS A 107 27.83 4.82 -11.36
CA LYS A 107 27.44 4.05 -12.56
C LYS A 107 26.85 2.71 -12.20
N GLN A 108 27.53 1.94 -11.34
CA GLN A 108 27.03 0.65 -10.88
C GLN A 108 25.67 0.77 -10.18
N LYS A 109 25.51 1.76 -9.30
CA LYS A 109 24.24 2.02 -8.60
C LYS A 109 23.12 2.46 -9.53
N VAL A 110 23.39 3.25 -10.57
CA VAL A 110 22.40 3.62 -11.59
C VAL A 110 21.98 2.38 -12.38
N THR A 111 22.95 1.59 -12.86
CA THR A 111 22.65 0.36 -13.61
C THR A 111 21.83 -0.61 -12.75
N ALA A 112 22.22 -0.83 -11.50
CA ALA A 112 21.47 -1.69 -10.58
C ALA A 112 20.05 -1.18 -10.32
N PHE A 113 19.89 0.13 -10.06
CA PHE A 113 18.58 0.74 -9.82
C PHE A 113 17.65 0.62 -11.04
N LEU A 114 18.18 0.74 -12.26
CA LEU A 114 17.36 0.61 -13.47
C LEU A 114 16.98 -0.84 -13.77
N GLN A 115 17.73 -1.82 -13.24
CA GLN A 115 17.39 -3.24 -13.32
C GLN A 115 16.33 -3.66 -12.30
N THR A 116 16.08 -2.89 -11.23
CA THR A 116 14.97 -3.16 -10.32
C THR A 116 13.64 -2.61 -10.89
N PRO A 117 12.48 -3.13 -10.46
CA PRO A 117 11.20 -2.53 -10.75
C PRO A 117 11.13 -1.07 -10.28
N ALA A 118 10.26 -0.25 -10.89
CA ALA A 118 10.06 1.11 -10.43
C ALA A 118 9.57 1.13 -8.97
N ILE A 119 9.95 2.16 -8.21
CA ILE A 119 9.56 2.30 -6.80
C ILE A 119 8.04 2.21 -6.66
N GLY A 120 7.59 1.39 -5.70
CA GLY A 120 6.18 1.07 -5.48
C GLY A 120 5.64 -0.09 -6.33
N SER A 121 6.39 -0.55 -7.35
CA SER A 121 6.09 -1.76 -8.12
C SER A 121 6.83 -2.99 -7.60
N GLU A 122 7.83 -2.80 -6.75
CA GLU A 122 8.55 -3.87 -6.09
C GLU A 122 7.65 -4.63 -5.12
N ALA A 123 7.67 -5.95 -5.21
CA ALA A 123 7.01 -6.81 -4.26
C ALA A 123 7.68 -6.70 -2.90
N CYS A 124 6.87 -6.50 -1.87
CA CYS A 124 7.27 -6.51 -0.48
C CYS A 124 6.69 -7.76 0.19
N LYS A 125 7.55 -8.53 0.86
CA LYS A 125 7.14 -9.65 1.72
C LYS A 125 6.92 -9.13 3.13
N TYR A 126 5.71 -9.32 3.65
CA TYR A 126 5.30 -9.01 5.00
C TYR A 126 5.23 -10.31 5.82
N THR A 127 5.92 -10.32 6.95
CA THR A 127 5.88 -11.42 7.92
C THR A 127 5.57 -10.86 9.30
N LEU A 128 4.87 -11.61 10.14
CA LEU A 128 4.51 -11.17 11.49
C LEU A 128 5.76 -10.78 12.30
N ALA A 129 5.79 -9.57 12.84
CA ALA A 129 6.78 -9.11 13.80
C ALA A 129 6.24 -9.14 15.23
N SER A 130 5.00 -8.69 15.42
CA SER A 130 4.31 -8.76 16.71
C SER A 130 2.80 -8.87 16.51
N LEU A 131 2.14 -9.57 17.44
CA LEU A 131 0.67 -9.71 17.46
C LEU A 131 -0.02 -8.36 17.67
N GLY A 132 -1.26 -8.26 17.17
CA GLY A 132 -2.14 -7.12 17.43
C GLY A 132 -2.97 -7.30 18.70
N GLY A 133 -3.97 -6.44 18.86
CA GLY A 133 -4.95 -6.54 19.94
C GLY A 133 -5.96 -5.39 19.93
N SER A 134 -6.73 -5.24 21.00
CA SER A 134 -7.78 -4.21 21.08
C SER A 134 -7.25 -2.79 20.86
N GLY A 135 -5.99 -2.52 21.23
CA GLY A 135 -5.35 -1.21 21.07
C GLY A 135 -4.62 -0.98 19.74
N GLY A 136 -4.54 -1.95 18.84
CA GLY A 136 -3.78 -1.78 17.60
C GLY A 136 -3.68 -3.03 16.71
N ARG A 137 -3.25 -2.82 15.46
CA ARG A 137 -3.03 -3.90 14.48
C ARG A 137 -1.76 -4.69 14.79
N ALA A 138 -1.66 -5.88 14.21
CA ALA A 138 -0.41 -6.62 14.17
C ALA A 138 0.66 -5.80 13.40
N LYS A 139 1.93 -5.95 13.79
CA LYS A 139 3.06 -5.34 13.10
C LYS A 139 3.75 -6.38 12.22
N ALA A 140 4.34 -5.93 11.11
CA ALA A 140 5.07 -6.80 10.19
C ALA A 140 6.50 -6.32 9.97
N ASN A 141 7.39 -7.29 9.78
CA ASN A 141 8.64 -7.04 9.07
C ASN A 141 8.32 -6.94 7.57
N CYS A 142 8.72 -5.85 6.93
CA CYS A 142 8.57 -5.64 5.49
C CYS A 142 9.93 -5.83 4.82
N THR A 143 10.04 -6.83 3.94
CA THR A 143 11.25 -7.12 3.16
C THR A 143 10.98 -6.91 1.68
N PRO A 144 11.52 -5.85 1.06
CA PRO A 144 11.44 -5.67 -0.39
C PRO A 144 12.24 -6.75 -1.12
N THR A 145 11.66 -7.33 -2.16
CA THR A 145 12.27 -8.46 -2.90
C THR A 145 13.19 -8.02 -4.05
N LYS A 146 13.20 -6.72 -4.40
CA LYS A 146 13.82 -6.17 -5.62
C LYS A 146 13.27 -6.76 -6.93
N GLU A 147 12.11 -7.42 -6.87
CA GLU A 147 11.40 -8.04 -7.99
C GLU A 147 9.98 -7.45 -8.07
N SER A 148 9.34 -7.52 -9.24
CA SER A 148 7.91 -7.21 -9.35
C SER A 148 7.08 -8.33 -8.72
N ILE A 149 5.80 -8.08 -8.43
CA ILE A 149 4.90 -9.14 -7.92
C ILE A 149 4.85 -10.35 -8.87
N PRO A 150 4.65 -10.19 -10.19
CA PRO A 150 4.73 -11.31 -11.14
C PRO A 150 6.07 -12.09 -11.10
N GLN A 151 7.20 -11.40 -10.96
CA GLN A 151 8.51 -12.06 -10.87
C GLN A 151 8.63 -12.88 -9.57
N ALA A 152 8.25 -12.28 -8.44
CA ALA A 152 8.22 -12.97 -7.15
C ALA A 152 7.29 -14.20 -7.21
N MET A 153 6.10 -14.07 -7.80
CA MET A 153 5.15 -15.19 -7.96
C MET A 153 5.78 -16.38 -8.69
N ARG A 154 6.43 -16.16 -9.84
CA ARG A 154 7.08 -17.24 -10.59
C ARG A 154 8.18 -17.93 -9.78
N ARG A 155 8.93 -17.18 -8.98
CA ARG A 155 9.97 -17.73 -8.09
C ARG A 155 9.37 -18.59 -6.99
N TYR A 156 8.38 -18.07 -6.27
CA TYR A 156 7.79 -18.71 -5.09
C TYR A 156 6.73 -19.78 -5.42
N ALA A 157 6.16 -19.79 -6.63
CA ALA A 157 5.16 -20.79 -7.02
C ALA A 157 5.68 -22.23 -6.88
N SER A 158 6.97 -22.46 -7.14
CA SER A 158 7.60 -23.78 -7.04
C SER A 158 7.73 -24.30 -5.60
N GLU A 159 7.68 -23.43 -4.59
CA GLU A 159 7.77 -23.81 -3.17
C GLU A 159 6.45 -24.42 -2.64
N GLY A 160 5.35 -24.26 -3.39
CA GLY A 160 4.00 -24.66 -2.99
C GLY A 160 3.38 -23.71 -1.95
N GLY A 161 2.06 -23.79 -1.77
CA GLY A 161 1.35 -23.00 -0.75
C GLY A 161 1.16 -21.52 -1.05
N LEU A 162 1.55 -21.05 -2.25
CA LEU A 162 1.28 -19.70 -2.75
C LEU A 162 -0.13 -19.60 -3.37
N ALA A 163 -0.85 -18.54 -3.06
CA ALA A 163 -2.11 -18.18 -3.72
C ALA A 163 -2.21 -16.67 -3.95
N VAL A 164 -3.26 -16.25 -4.68
CA VAL A 164 -3.60 -14.83 -4.89
C VAL A 164 -4.93 -14.52 -4.22
N MET A 165 -5.04 -13.34 -3.60
CA MET A 165 -6.28 -12.82 -3.05
C MET A 165 -6.58 -11.44 -3.64
N LEU A 166 -7.74 -11.32 -4.28
CA LEU A 166 -8.30 -10.07 -4.79
C LEU A 166 -9.41 -9.61 -3.84
N ILE A 167 -9.26 -8.43 -3.25
CA ILE A 167 -10.20 -7.89 -2.26
C ILE A 167 -10.99 -6.71 -2.86
N ASP A 168 -12.32 -6.79 -2.78
CA ASP A 168 -13.33 -5.76 -3.08
C ASP A 168 -13.10 -4.93 -4.36
N MET A 169 -12.52 -5.55 -5.40
CA MET A 169 -12.46 -4.97 -6.75
C MET A 169 -13.79 -5.20 -7.49
N GLN A 170 -14.87 -4.75 -6.87
CA GLN A 170 -16.24 -5.10 -7.21
C GLN A 170 -16.99 -3.93 -7.86
N THR A 171 -18.01 -4.24 -8.65
CA THR A 171 -19.04 -3.33 -9.18
C THR A 171 -20.43 -3.88 -8.91
N ASN A 172 -21.43 -3.01 -8.92
CA ASN A 172 -22.82 -3.44 -8.83
C ASN A 172 -23.20 -4.19 -10.11
N ILE A 173 -23.69 -5.41 -9.96
CA ILE A 173 -24.04 -6.32 -11.06
C ILE A 173 -25.09 -5.70 -11.98
N SER A 174 -26.01 -4.87 -11.46
CA SER A 174 -27.07 -4.25 -12.26
C SER A 174 -26.58 -3.09 -13.15
N VAL A 175 -25.37 -2.57 -12.92
CA VAL A 175 -24.80 -1.40 -13.62
C VAL A 175 -23.36 -1.66 -14.12
N ALA A 176 -23.02 -2.94 -14.31
CA ALA A 176 -21.68 -3.42 -14.67
C ALA A 176 -21.07 -2.82 -15.96
N SER A 177 -21.82 -2.00 -16.72
CA SER A 177 -21.35 -1.27 -17.90
C SER A 177 -20.46 -0.05 -17.59
N THR A 178 -20.36 0.38 -16.33
CA THR A 178 -19.54 1.54 -15.95
C THR A 178 -18.36 1.11 -15.07
N ASN A 179 -17.15 1.02 -15.65
CA ASN A 179 -15.88 0.67 -15.00
C ASN A 179 -15.39 1.72 -13.96
N SER A 180 -16.28 2.32 -13.17
CA SER A 180 -16.02 3.56 -12.43
C SER A 180 -15.38 3.39 -11.04
N LEU A 181 -15.15 2.16 -10.57
CA LEU A 181 -14.85 1.93 -9.15
C LEU A 181 -13.39 2.11 -8.73
N VAL A 182 -12.46 2.16 -9.68
CA VAL A 182 -11.08 2.49 -9.30
C VAL A 182 -10.97 4.01 -9.30
N GLY A 183 -11.18 4.61 -8.11
CA GLY A 183 -11.03 6.05 -7.89
C GLY A 183 -9.66 6.59 -8.33
N LYS A 184 -9.34 7.86 -8.08
CA LYS A 184 -8.12 8.51 -8.61
C LYS A 184 -6.80 7.73 -8.42
N GLN A 185 -6.66 6.90 -7.37
CA GLN A 185 -5.50 6.00 -7.18
C GLN A 185 -5.45 4.83 -8.17
N GLY A 186 -6.59 4.31 -8.62
CA GLY A 186 -6.66 3.26 -9.64
C GLY A 186 -6.01 3.64 -10.96
N GLN A 187 -6.15 4.92 -11.31
CA GLN A 187 -5.57 5.52 -12.50
C GLN A 187 -4.10 5.94 -12.30
N LYS A 188 -3.57 5.84 -11.08
CA LYS A 188 -2.17 6.14 -10.81
C LYS A 188 -1.29 5.10 -11.51
N LYS A 189 -0.25 5.60 -12.18
CA LYS A 189 0.71 4.76 -12.89
C LYS A 189 1.93 4.47 -12.03
N TYR A 190 2.41 3.23 -12.14
CA TYR A 190 3.67 2.74 -11.63
C TYR A 190 4.38 2.03 -12.78
N ALA A 191 5.61 2.45 -13.11
CA ALA A 191 6.34 1.98 -14.29
C ALA A 191 5.51 2.07 -15.60
N GLY A 192 4.70 3.13 -15.75
CA GLY A 192 3.87 3.34 -16.94
C GLY A 192 2.53 2.57 -16.97
N LYS A 193 2.30 1.63 -16.04
CA LYS A 193 1.05 0.86 -15.91
C LYS A 193 0.19 1.37 -14.77
N THR A 194 -1.12 1.47 -14.98
CA THR A 194 -2.13 1.74 -13.95
C THR A 194 -2.19 0.61 -12.91
N VAL A 195 -2.79 0.89 -11.75
CA VAL A 195 -3.00 -0.15 -10.73
C VAL A 195 -3.81 -1.32 -11.27
N LEU A 196 -4.84 -1.04 -12.07
CA LEU A 196 -5.66 -2.07 -12.70
C LEU A 196 -4.87 -2.95 -13.66
N GLU A 197 -4.03 -2.36 -14.53
CA GLU A 197 -3.17 -3.11 -15.44
C GLU A 197 -2.17 -4.00 -14.69
N ASN A 198 -1.62 -3.53 -13.57
CA ASN A 198 -0.75 -4.36 -12.72
C ASN A 198 -1.51 -5.52 -12.07
N MET A 199 -2.75 -5.32 -11.60
CA MET A 199 -3.58 -6.40 -11.04
C MET A 199 -3.94 -7.46 -12.09
N ILE A 200 -4.22 -7.04 -13.34
CA ILE A 200 -4.45 -7.94 -14.47
C ILE A 200 -3.22 -8.83 -14.70
N GLU A 201 -2.03 -8.24 -14.70
CA GLU A 201 -0.78 -9.00 -14.87
C GLU A 201 -0.52 -9.99 -13.73
N VAL A 202 -0.93 -9.66 -12.50
CA VAL A 202 -0.90 -10.60 -11.37
C VAL A 202 -1.84 -11.78 -11.60
N LEU A 203 -3.07 -11.54 -12.08
CA LEU A 203 -4.00 -12.63 -12.41
C LEU A 203 -3.52 -13.49 -13.59
N ASP A 204 -2.98 -12.88 -14.64
CA ASP A 204 -2.36 -13.61 -15.75
C ASP A 204 -1.21 -14.50 -15.26
N THR A 205 -0.38 -13.99 -14.35
CA THR A 205 0.72 -14.76 -13.76
C THR A 205 0.19 -15.87 -12.82
N ALA A 206 -0.94 -15.65 -12.14
CA ALA A 206 -1.57 -16.68 -11.33
C ALA A 206 -2.06 -17.86 -12.18
N LEU A 207 -2.61 -17.57 -13.37
CA LEU A 207 -3.00 -18.60 -14.35
C LEU A 207 -1.77 -19.33 -14.90
N GLU A 208 -0.70 -18.61 -15.26
CA GLU A 208 0.58 -19.17 -15.72
C GLU A 208 1.18 -20.13 -14.69
N CYS A 209 1.15 -19.75 -13.41
CA CYS A 209 1.71 -20.52 -12.29
C CYS A 209 0.72 -21.55 -11.69
N ASP A 210 -0.46 -21.72 -12.27
CA ASP A 210 -1.52 -22.62 -11.80
C ASP A 210 -1.90 -22.41 -10.31
N LEU A 211 -1.99 -21.16 -9.86
CA LEU A 211 -2.26 -20.79 -8.47
C LEU A 211 -3.77 -20.73 -8.16
N ILE A 212 -4.11 -20.93 -6.88
CA ILE A 212 -5.48 -20.69 -6.40
C ILE A 212 -5.70 -19.18 -6.27
N VAL A 213 -6.84 -18.70 -6.77
CA VAL A 213 -7.27 -17.31 -6.63
C VAL A 213 -8.50 -17.22 -5.73
N TYR A 214 -8.39 -16.40 -4.70
CA TYR A 214 -9.46 -16.01 -3.79
C TYR A 214 -10.04 -14.67 -4.24
N GLU A 215 -11.29 -14.68 -4.64
CA GLU A 215 -12.07 -13.48 -4.88
C GLU A 215 -12.86 -13.15 -3.62
N VAL A 216 -12.66 -11.96 -3.08
CA VAL A 216 -13.35 -11.48 -1.88
C VAL A 216 -14.18 -10.26 -2.25
N ILE A 217 -15.47 -10.32 -1.95
CA ILE A 217 -16.46 -9.27 -2.24
C ILE A 217 -17.14 -8.88 -0.93
N ILE A 218 -17.19 -7.58 -0.64
CA ILE A 218 -18.02 -7.06 0.43
C ILE A 218 -19.47 -6.94 -0.04
N ASP A 219 -20.30 -7.86 0.45
CA ASP A 219 -21.73 -7.93 0.18
C ASP A 219 -22.40 -8.60 1.39
N LYS A 220 -23.00 -7.77 2.25
CA LYS A 220 -23.63 -8.23 3.49
C LYS A 220 -24.77 -9.21 3.24
N ASP A 221 -25.57 -8.97 2.21
CA ASP A 221 -26.74 -9.80 1.92
C ASP A 221 -26.28 -11.15 1.38
N ALA A 222 -25.33 -11.17 0.43
CA ALA A 222 -24.77 -12.41 -0.10
C ALA A 222 -24.00 -13.22 0.95
N ALA A 223 -23.28 -12.54 1.86
CA ALA A 223 -22.60 -13.20 2.98
C ALA A 223 -23.59 -13.93 3.92
N GLN A 224 -24.84 -13.47 3.97
CA GLN A 224 -25.93 -14.07 4.76
C GLN A 224 -26.79 -15.06 3.95
N GLY A 225 -26.38 -15.41 2.73
CA GLY A 225 -27.08 -16.36 1.86
C GLY A 225 -28.13 -15.74 0.93
N GLY A 226 -28.20 -14.41 0.87
CA GLY A 226 -29.00 -13.68 -0.11
C GLY A 226 -28.39 -13.67 -1.51
N ASN A 227 -29.09 -13.03 -2.46
CA ASN A 227 -28.59 -12.87 -3.82
C ASN A 227 -27.46 -11.82 -3.87
N PRO A 228 -26.38 -12.06 -4.64
CA PRO A 228 -25.31 -11.11 -4.78
C PRO A 228 -25.76 -9.85 -5.51
N LYS A 229 -25.40 -8.70 -4.95
CA LYS A 229 -25.56 -7.38 -5.58
C LYS A 229 -24.29 -6.96 -6.29
N TYR A 230 -23.14 -7.49 -5.87
CA TYR A 230 -21.83 -7.10 -6.38
C TYR A 230 -21.08 -8.27 -7.00
N GLY A 231 -20.31 -7.97 -8.04
CA GLY A 231 -19.41 -8.89 -8.74
C GLY A 231 -18.10 -8.18 -9.09
N THR A 232 -17.03 -8.93 -9.37
CA THR A 232 -15.75 -8.32 -9.78
C THR A 232 -15.88 -7.53 -11.08
N ILE A 233 -15.14 -6.42 -11.19
CA ILE A 233 -15.08 -5.61 -12.41
C ILE A 233 -14.60 -6.41 -13.63
N THR A 234 -15.17 -6.16 -14.80
CA THR A 234 -14.99 -6.98 -16.01
C THR A 234 -13.53 -7.29 -16.35
N PRO A 235 -12.60 -6.32 -16.39
CA PRO A 235 -11.22 -6.62 -16.81
C PRO A 235 -10.49 -7.62 -15.89
N LEU A 236 -10.87 -7.70 -14.61
CA LEU A 236 -10.32 -8.66 -13.66
C LEU A 236 -11.11 -9.98 -13.68
N ALA A 237 -12.43 -9.92 -13.82
CA ALA A 237 -13.29 -11.09 -13.90
C ALA A 237 -12.92 -11.99 -15.09
N GLU A 238 -12.55 -11.41 -16.24
CA GLU A 238 -12.09 -12.13 -17.42
C GLU A 238 -10.78 -12.91 -17.19
N LYS A 239 -10.01 -12.53 -16.18
CA LYS A 239 -8.72 -13.13 -15.81
C LYS A 239 -8.80 -14.07 -14.62
N MET A 240 -9.99 -14.27 -14.06
CA MET A 240 -10.17 -15.22 -12.97
C MET A 240 -10.07 -16.68 -13.47
N PRO A 241 -9.51 -17.60 -12.67
CA PRO A 241 -9.55 -19.02 -12.97
C PRO A 241 -10.99 -19.51 -13.10
N LYS A 242 -11.28 -20.25 -14.17
CA LYS A 242 -12.61 -20.85 -14.40
C LYS A 242 -12.77 -22.19 -13.70
N SER A 243 -11.67 -22.83 -13.30
CA SER A 243 -11.68 -24.14 -12.64
C SER A 243 -12.11 -23.99 -11.17
N PRO A 244 -13.13 -24.73 -10.71
CA PRO A 244 -13.54 -24.74 -9.30
C PRO A 244 -12.41 -25.16 -8.35
N SER A 245 -11.44 -25.94 -8.82
CA SER A 245 -10.28 -26.33 -8.01
C SER A 245 -9.32 -25.16 -7.72
N LYS A 246 -9.31 -24.13 -8.60
CA LYS A 246 -8.40 -22.98 -8.55
C LYS A 246 -9.07 -21.66 -8.19
N TYR A 247 -10.38 -21.65 -8.01
CA TYR A 247 -11.14 -20.45 -7.71
C TYR A 247 -11.92 -20.56 -6.40
N ARG A 248 -11.88 -19.50 -5.59
CA ARG A 248 -12.59 -19.40 -4.30
C ARG A 248 -13.28 -18.05 -4.19
N LEU A 249 -14.60 -18.02 -4.35
CA LEU A 249 -15.41 -16.84 -4.06
C LEU A 249 -15.77 -16.77 -2.56
N ILE A 250 -15.62 -15.58 -1.98
CA ILE A 250 -15.94 -15.26 -0.59
C ILE A 250 -16.73 -13.96 -0.53
N TYR A 251 -17.97 -14.05 -0.04
CA TYR A 251 -18.70 -12.86 0.39
C TYR A 251 -18.40 -12.56 1.85
N LYS A 252 -18.16 -11.27 2.15
CA LYS A 252 -17.96 -10.79 3.52
C LYS A 252 -18.94 -9.68 3.85
N PRO A 253 -19.45 -9.61 5.10
CA PRO A 253 -20.33 -8.52 5.52
C PRO A 253 -19.57 -7.29 6.01
N PHE A 254 -18.24 -7.38 6.13
CA PHE A 254 -17.43 -6.40 6.84
C PHE A 254 -16.10 -6.11 6.13
N PHE A 255 -15.36 -5.08 6.56
CA PHE A 255 -14.10 -4.69 5.91
C PHE A 255 -13.01 -5.76 6.03
N ASN A 256 -12.94 -6.43 7.18
CA ASN A 256 -12.03 -7.56 7.40
C ASN A 256 -12.58 -8.85 6.77
N SER A 257 -11.78 -9.51 5.94
CA SER A 257 -12.23 -10.69 5.19
C SER A 257 -12.42 -11.96 6.03
N PHE A 258 -12.01 -11.97 7.30
CA PHE A 258 -12.21 -13.10 8.21
C PHE A 258 -13.46 -12.99 9.08
N HIS A 259 -14.03 -11.80 9.25
CA HIS A 259 -15.18 -11.59 10.12
C HIS A 259 -16.43 -12.21 9.49
N ASP A 260 -17.02 -13.18 10.20
CA ASP A 260 -18.19 -13.93 9.76
C ASP A 260 -18.05 -14.58 8.37
N THR A 261 -16.85 -15.07 8.04
CA THR A 261 -16.60 -15.82 6.80
C THR A 261 -15.91 -17.17 7.04
N LYS A 262 -15.92 -18.02 6.01
CA LYS A 262 -15.16 -19.29 5.99
C LYS A 262 -13.75 -19.15 5.41
N LEU A 263 -13.22 -17.92 5.27
CA LEU A 263 -11.94 -17.68 4.61
C LEU A 263 -10.78 -18.43 5.28
N ALA A 264 -10.68 -18.37 6.61
CA ALA A 264 -9.62 -19.06 7.34
C ALA A 264 -9.67 -20.59 7.16
N GLN A 265 -10.86 -21.16 7.09
CA GLN A 265 -11.06 -22.60 6.87
C GLN A 265 -10.61 -23.00 5.46
N LYS A 266 -10.94 -22.19 4.43
CA LYS A 266 -10.55 -22.44 3.05
C LYS A 266 -9.03 -22.33 2.86
N LEU A 267 -8.40 -21.28 3.39
CA LEU A 267 -6.95 -21.11 3.35
C LEU A 267 -6.22 -22.31 3.98
N LYS A 268 -6.72 -22.81 5.11
CA LYS A 268 -6.19 -24.01 5.76
C LYS A 268 -6.40 -25.28 4.93
N ALA A 269 -7.58 -25.46 4.35
CA ALA A 269 -7.91 -26.62 3.52
C ALA A 269 -7.05 -26.67 2.25
N ASP A 270 -6.81 -25.52 1.65
CA ASP A 270 -5.97 -25.34 0.46
C ASP A 270 -4.46 -25.29 0.80
N LYS A 271 -4.09 -25.43 2.08
CA LYS A 271 -2.70 -25.44 2.59
C LYS A 271 -1.90 -24.20 2.21
N ILE A 272 -2.54 -23.03 2.28
CA ILE A 272 -1.91 -21.76 1.92
C ILE A 272 -0.99 -21.26 3.04
N THR A 273 0.25 -20.96 2.70
CA THR A 273 1.29 -20.39 3.59
C THR A 273 1.70 -18.98 3.16
N ASP A 274 1.52 -18.65 1.89
CA ASP A 274 1.91 -17.38 1.31
C ASP A 274 0.78 -16.85 0.41
N LEU A 275 0.48 -15.56 0.52
CA LEU A 275 -0.56 -14.91 -0.29
C LEU A 275 -0.03 -13.66 -0.97
N VAL A 276 -0.22 -13.57 -2.29
CA VAL A 276 -0.21 -12.27 -2.97
C VAL A 276 -1.54 -11.60 -2.70
N VAL A 277 -1.54 -10.44 -2.05
CA VAL A 277 -2.77 -9.72 -1.72
C VAL A 277 -2.82 -8.41 -2.50
N MET A 278 -3.91 -8.23 -3.24
CA MET A 278 -4.23 -7.04 -4.02
C MET A 278 -5.68 -6.62 -3.81
N GLY A 279 -6.00 -5.37 -4.14
CA GLY A 279 -7.38 -4.93 -4.27
C GLY A 279 -7.68 -3.55 -3.72
N HIS A 280 -8.93 -3.37 -3.33
CA HIS A 280 -9.55 -2.17 -2.80
C HIS A 280 -10.30 -2.51 -1.50
N HIS A 281 -10.53 -1.61 -0.55
CA HIS A 281 -9.83 -0.36 -0.28
C HIS A 281 -8.54 -0.64 0.49
N ALA A 282 -7.39 -0.19 -0.04
CA ALA A 282 -6.08 -0.58 0.47
C ALA A 282 -5.87 -0.22 1.96
N ASN A 283 -6.23 0.99 2.36
CA ASN A 283 -6.02 1.47 3.73
C ASN A 283 -7.09 0.96 4.71
N LEU A 284 -8.11 0.24 4.24
CA LEU A 284 -9.21 -0.24 5.07
C LEU A 284 -9.40 -1.75 4.93
N CYS A 285 -9.96 -2.23 3.82
CA CYS A 285 -10.28 -3.64 3.62
C CYS A 285 -9.02 -4.52 3.54
N VAL A 286 -8.05 -4.10 2.72
CA VAL A 286 -6.80 -4.84 2.53
C VAL A 286 -5.95 -4.79 3.80
N LEU A 287 -5.83 -3.60 4.41
CA LEU A 287 -5.09 -3.40 5.66
C LEU A 287 -5.64 -4.25 6.80
N ASN A 288 -6.97 -4.21 7.00
CA ASN A 288 -7.62 -5.00 8.05
C ASN A 288 -7.49 -6.50 7.81
N THR A 289 -7.52 -6.94 6.55
CA THR A 289 -7.37 -8.36 6.23
C THR A 289 -5.95 -8.85 6.48
N ILE A 290 -4.92 -8.05 6.17
CA ILE A 290 -3.52 -8.43 6.37
C ILE A 290 -3.10 -8.33 7.85
N PHE A 291 -3.33 -7.18 8.47
CA PHE A 291 -2.78 -6.82 9.79
C PHE A 291 -3.80 -6.95 10.94
N GLY A 292 -5.03 -7.38 10.63
CA GLY A 292 -6.13 -7.48 11.59
C GLY A 292 -6.87 -6.17 11.80
N THR A 293 -7.99 -6.25 12.52
CA THR A 293 -8.83 -5.09 12.87
C THR A 293 -8.79 -4.87 14.38
N PRO A 294 -8.35 -3.69 14.87
CA PRO A 294 -8.45 -3.31 16.28
C PRO A 294 -9.88 -3.45 16.79
N GLY A 295 -10.05 -3.62 18.10
CA GLY A 295 -11.38 -3.60 18.69
C GLY A 295 -12.04 -2.23 18.50
N PHE A 296 -13.35 -2.21 18.23
CA PHE A 296 -14.11 -0.97 18.03
C PHE A 296 -15.55 -1.14 18.51
N MET A 297 -16.27 -0.04 18.65
CA MET A 297 -17.69 -0.05 18.96
C MET A 297 -18.49 -0.10 17.66
N GLN A 298 -19.35 -1.10 17.50
CA GLN A 298 -20.23 -1.25 16.36
C GLN A 298 -21.67 -0.92 16.75
N ASP A 299 -22.36 -0.15 15.91
CA ASP A 299 -23.78 0.11 16.09
C ASP A 299 -24.58 -1.16 15.73
N VAL A 300 -25.32 -1.69 16.70
CA VAL A 300 -26.09 -2.94 16.56
C VAL A 300 -27.58 -2.72 16.38
N GLY A 301 -28.05 -1.51 16.69
CA GLY A 301 -29.47 -1.22 16.63
C GLY A 301 -29.81 0.13 17.20
N HIS A 302 -31.10 0.39 17.17
CA HIS A 302 -31.71 1.58 17.72
C HIS A 302 -32.83 1.13 18.63
N ARG A 303 -32.81 1.60 19.88
CA ARG A 303 -33.94 1.43 20.78
C ARG A 303 -34.48 2.77 21.24
N ARG A 304 -35.77 2.79 21.55
CA ARG A 304 -36.38 3.95 22.17
C ARG A 304 -35.88 4.09 23.61
N MET A 305 -35.63 5.31 24.05
CA MET A 305 -35.39 5.61 25.46
C MET A 305 -36.62 5.20 26.29
N ASN A 306 -36.39 4.67 27.48
CA ASN A 306 -37.47 4.50 28.45
C ASN A 306 -37.83 5.84 29.11
N SER A 307 -38.94 5.88 29.85
CA SER A 307 -39.48 7.10 30.46
C SER A 307 -38.46 7.84 31.34
N GLN A 308 -37.58 7.10 32.02
CA GLN A 308 -36.57 7.66 32.92
C GLN A 308 -35.38 8.24 32.16
N GLU A 309 -34.93 7.57 31.11
CA GLU A 309 -33.89 8.06 30.19
C GLU A 309 -34.36 9.31 29.42
N GLU A 310 -35.61 9.33 28.97
CA GLU A 310 -36.21 10.51 28.34
C GLU A 310 -36.24 11.72 29.29
N LEU A 311 -36.62 11.51 30.55
CA LEU A 311 -36.65 12.55 31.58
C LEU A 311 -35.24 13.14 31.83
N VAL A 312 -34.22 12.28 31.92
CA VAL A 312 -32.83 12.73 32.08
C VAL A 312 -32.35 13.51 30.85
N LYS A 313 -32.67 13.03 29.64
CA LYS A 313 -32.30 13.70 28.38
C LYS A 313 -32.99 15.06 28.26
N MET A 314 -34.29 15.14 28.57
CA MET A 314 -35.04 16.40 28.58
C MET A 314 -34.45 17.40 29.58
N SER A 315 -34.12 16.95 30.80
CA SER A 315 -33.46 17.78 31.80
C SER A 315 -32.10 18.29 31.31
N THR A 316 -31.30 17.44 30.67
CA THR A 316 -29.98 17.79 30.13
C THR A 316 -30.08 18.81 28.99
N LEU A 317 -31.12 18.70 28.15
CA LEU A 317 -31.36 19.60 27.02
C LEU A 317 -32.15 20.86 27.41
N GLY A 318 -32.52 21.04 28.68
CA GLY A 318 -33.35 22.16 29.13
C GLY A 318 -34.77 22.14 28.55
N MET A 319 -35.25 20.99 28.10
CA MET A 319 -36.58 20.82 27.51
C MET A 319 -37.64 20.55 28.57
N ASN A 320 -38.78 21.22 28.49
CA ASN A 320 -39.96 20.93 29.31
C ASN A 320 -40.97 20.04 28.54
N GLN A 321 -41.98 19.50 29.24
CA GLN A 321 -42.98 18.63 28.63
C GLN A 321 -43.82 19.33 27.54
N GLU A 322 -43.95 20.64 27.61
CA GLU A 322 -44.73 21.45 26.68
C GLU A 322 -44.02 21.59 25.34
N LEU A 323 -42.71 21.86 25.37
CA LEU A 323 -41.82 21.90 24.22
C LEU A 323 -41.69 20.53 23.54
N ARG A 324 -41.78 19.43 24.29
CA ARG A 324 -41.84 18.08 23.73
C ARG A 324 -43.13 17.86 22.93
N ARG A 325 -44.28 18.37 23.38
CA ARG A 325 -45.57 18.23 22.70
C ARG A 325 -45.64 18.99 21.38
N THR A 326 -44.77 19.98 21.18
CA THR A 326 -44.67 20.73 19.92
C THR A 326 -43.75 20.09 18.89
N MET A 327 -43.01 19.03 19.25
CA MET A 327 -42.15 18.31 18.32
C MET A 327 -42.94 17.37 17.43
N THR A 328 -42.47 17.19 16.21
CA THR A 328 -42.95 16.16 15.28
C THR A 328 -42.48 14.76 15.69
N ASP A 329 -43.19 13.72 15.23
CA ASP A 329 -42.80 12.33 15.49
C ASP A 329 -41.38 12.03 15.00
N ALA A 330 -40.94 12.63 13.90
CA ALA A 330 -39.58 12.48 13.38
C ALA A 330 -38.53 13.09 14.32
N GLU A 331 -38.78 14.28 14.86
CA GLU A 331 -37.89 14.93 15.82
C GLU A 331 -37.85 14.17 17.15
N ILE A 332 -38.99 13.63 17.59
CA ILE A 332 -39.06 12.76 18.79
C ILE A 332 -38.23 11.49 18.55
N GLN A 333 -38.39 10.84 17.39
CA GLN A 333 -37.63 9.66 17.03
C GLN A 333 -36.13 9.96 17.02
N GLN A 334 -35.71 11.08 16.45
CA GLN A 334 -34.30 11.47 16.38
C GLN A 334 -33.71 11.83 17.76
N THR A 335 -34.51 12.44 18.64
CA THR A 335 -34.05 12.93 19.95
C THR A 335 -34.03 11.85 21.03
N PHE A 336 -34.99 10.91 20.99
CA PHE A 336 -35.25 9.93 22.05
C PHE A 336 -34.97 8.48 21.62
N THR A 337 -34.10 8.30 20.63
CA THR A 337 -33.57 7.00 20.24
C THR A 337 -32.12 6.89 20.68
N ILE A 338 -31.76 5.77 21.29
CA ILE A 338 -30.38 5.40 21.61
C ILE A 338 -29.87 4.48 20.51
N THR A 339 -28.76 4.84 19.89
CA THR A 339 -27.96 3.91 19.09
C THR A 339 -27.23 2.99 20.06
N GLU A 340 -27.61 1.72 20.05
CA GLU A 340 -26.95 0.69 20.84
C GLU A 340 -25.63 0.32 20.19
N LYS A 341 -24.58 0.23 21.00
CA LYS A 341 -23.24 -0.11 20.55
C LYS A 341 -22.74 -1.35 21.26
N GLU A 342 -22.23 -2.31 20.50
CA GLU A 342 -21.51 -3.46 21.05
C GLU A 342 -20.01 -3.30 20.83
N GLN A 343 -19.23 -3.86 21.74
CA GLN A 343 -17.78 -3.92 21.56
C GLN A 343 -17.44 -5.11 20.68
N VAL A 344 -16.96 -4.83 19.47
CA VAL A 344 -16.37 -5.84 18.60
C VAL A 344 -14.94 -6.10 19.07
N ALA A 345 -14.65 -7.36 19.39
CA ALA A 345 -13.32 -7.80 19.76
C ALA A 345 -12.33 -7.65 18.59
N TYR A 346 -11.04 -7.68 18.89
CA TYR A 346 -9.99 -7.73 17.88
C TYR A 346 -10.22 -8.88 16.90
N ILE A 347 -10.09 -8.61 15.59
CA ILE A 347 -10.24 -9.62 14.53
C ILE A 347 -8.86 -9.90 13.93
N PRO A 348 -8.27 -11.10 14.15
CA PRO A 348 -6.94 -11.42 13.64
C PRO A 348 -6.85 -11.48 12.12
N GLY A 349 -5.76 -10.93 11.57
CA GLY A 349 -5.48 -10.88 10.13
C GLY A 349 -4.71 -12.09 9.60
N LEU A 350 -4.21 -11.98 8.37
CA LEU A 350 -3.39 -13.01 7.70
C LEU A 350 -2.09 -13.32 8.44
N LEU A 351 -1.37 -12.28 8.89
CA LEU A 351 -0.04 -12.44 9.48
C LEU A 351 -0.08 -13.25 10.79
N GLU A 352 -1.09 -13.00 11.63
CA GLU A 352 -1.28 -13.74 12.88
C GLU A 352 -1.78 -15.16 12.67
N ARG A 353 -2.29 -15.46 11.47
CA ARG A 353 -2.62 -16.82 11.01
C ARG A 353 -1.42 -17.53 10.38
N LYS A 354 -0.21 -16.96 10.54
CA LYS A 354 1.06 -17.49 10.01
C LYS A 354 1.07 -17.60 8.49
N ILE A 355 0.37 -16.69 7.81
CA ILE A 355 0.43 -16.56 6.35
C ILE A 355 1.28 -15.35 6.02
N ASN A 356 2.36 -15.56 5.26
CA ASN A 356 3.16 -14.45 4.77
C ASN A 356 2.41 -13.75 3.63
N VAL A 357 2.61 -12.45 3.49
CA VAL A 357 1.91 -11.67 2.47
C VAL A 357 2.90 -11.02 1.53
N PHE A 358 2.68 -11.18 0.23
CA PHE A 358 3.33 -10.40 -0.82
C PHE A 358 2.36 -9.31 -1.29
N SER A 359 2.80 -8.06 -1.29
CA SER A 359 2.02 -6.97 -1.89
C SER A 359 2.92 -5.84 -2.40
N ALA A 360 2.35 -4.91 -3.16
CA ALA A 360 3.04 -3.74 -3.69
C ALA A 360 2.07 -2.58 -3.86
N ARG A 361 2.55 -1.33 -3.81
CA ARG A 361 1.71 -0.14 -4.04
C ARG A 361 1.06 -0.15 -5.42
N SER A 362 1.69 -0.79 -6.40
CA SER A 362 1.18 -0.92 -7.77
C SER A 362 -0.05 -1.84 -7.91
N ILE A 363 -0.38 -2.65 -6.89
CA ILE A 363 -1.54 -3.56 -6.90
C ILE A 363 -2.53 -3.24 -5.75
N LEU A 364 -2.50 -2.00 -5.26
CA LEU A 364 -3.34 -1.53 -4.17
C LEU A 364 -4.09 -0.26 -4.59
N ALA A 365 -5.42 -0.32 -4.58
CA ALA A 365 -6.30 0.79 -4.90
C ALA A 365 -6.98 1.34 -3.63
N SER A 366 -7.24 2.65 -3.58
CA SER A 366 -7.88 3.31 -2.43
C SER A 366 -8.71 4.50 -2.88
N GLU A 367 -9.92 4.65 -2.32
CA GLU A 367 -10.68 5.89 -2.36
C GLU A 367 -10.01 6.96 -1.48
N GLY A 368 -9.98 8.21 -1.95
CA GLY A 368 -9.75 9.37 -1.11
C GLY A 368 -8.33 9.89 -0.89
N GLY A 369 -7.25 9.24 -1.35
CA GLY A 369 -5.91 9.84 -1.14
C GLY A 369 -4.70 8.93 -1.28
N LYS A 370 -3.54 9.42 -0.81
CA LYS A 370 -2.25 8.71 -0.76
C LYS A 370 -2.42 7.40 0.03
N LEU A 371 -1.90 6.27 -0.49
CA LEU A 371 -1.79 5.05 0.30
C LEU A 371 -0.94 5.31 1.54
N ASP A 372 -1.31 4.67 2.65
CA ASP A 372 -0.58 4.71 3.91
C ASP A 372 0.94 4.51 3.66
N PRO A 373 1.84 5.26 4.33
CA PRO A 373 3.25 4.92 4.41
C PRO A 373 3.50 3.42 4.63
N ASP A 374 2.63 2.75 5.38
CA ASP A 374 2.67 1.31 5.72
C ASP A 374 2.64 0.37 4.50
N TRP A 375 2.14 0.84 3.35
CA TRP A 375 2.13 0.08 2.09
C TRP A 375 3.40 0.22 1.26
N GLY A 376 4.42 0.90 1.79
CA GLY A 376 5.64 1.19 1.06
C GLY A 376 6.86 0.44 1.57
N ILE A 377 7.92 0.55 0.79
CA ILE A 377 9.31 0.29 1.20
C ILE A 377 9.69 1.07 2.47
N LEU A 378 9.05 2.22 2.72
CA LEU A 378 9.28 3.06 3.91
C LEU A 378 8.55 2.57 5.17
N ALA A 379 7.68 1.57 5.04
CA ALA A 379 6.93 0.93 6.12
C ALA A 379 7.73 -0.10 6.91
N GLY A 380 8.86 -0.53 6.35
CA GLY A 380 9.86 -1.30 7.11
C GLY A 380 10.55 -0.36 8.10
N ARG A 381 9.85 0.00 9.17
CA ARG A 381 10.38 0.71 10.34
C ARG A 381 10.08 -0.08 11.59
#